data_AF-A0A7R9UTB6-F1
#
_entry.id   AF-A0A7R9UTB6-F1
#
_cell.length_a   1.000
_cell.length_b   1.000
_cell.length_c   1.000
_cell.angle_alpha   90.00
_cell.angle_beta   90.00
_cell.angle_gamma   90.00
#
_symmetry.space_group_name_H-M   'P 1'
#
loop_
_entity.id
_entity.type
_entity.pdbx_description
1 polymer ?
#
loop_
_entity_poly.entity_id
_entity_poly.type
_entity_poly.pdbx_seq_one_letter_code
_entity_poly.pdbx_strand_id
1 'polypeptide(L)'
;RPAEREIAAALESVFPRIGLKAFTLLSPDDKSAQLHELANIVLGIRLFNRSIGKGGIGIVDFPALARARIKEFLQLTGTELENISTLCDQYSEVLSNRHSVPRAALVAAMAPDEQAADAAKTARL
;
A
#
# COMPACT_ATOMS: atom_id res chain seq x y z
N ARG A 1 25.89 -16.48 9.38
CA ARG A 1 25.37 -15.20 8.83
C ARG A 1 25.78 -14.03 9.75
N PRO A 2 25.88 -12.77 9.28
CA PRO A 2 26.31 -11.63 10.11
C PRO A 2 25.46 -11.41 11.37
N ALA A 3 24.13 -11.57 11.26
CA ALA A 3 23.21 -11.50 12.39
C ALA A 3 23.46 -12.59 13.46
N GLU A 4 23.79 -13.81 13.04
CA GLU A 4 24.10 -14.92 13.96
C GLU A 4 25.39 -14.64 14.75
N ARG A 5 26.39 -13.99 14.12
CA ARG A 5 27.62 -13.56 14.81
C ARG A 5 27.35 -12.49 15.86
N GLU A 6 26.47 -11.54 15.55
CA GLU A 6 26.05 -10.52 16.52
C GLU A 6 25.29 -11.14 17.70
N ILE A 7 24.36 -12.06 17.43
CA ILE A 7 23.63 -12.79 18.47
C ILE A 7 24.61 -13.57 19.36
N ALA A 8 25.58 -14.28 18.77
CA ALA A 8 26.59 -15.00 19.52
C ALA A 8 27.45 -14.07 20.40
N ALA A 9 27.91 -12.94 19.86
CA ALA A 9 28.71 -11.98 20.62
C ALA A 9 27.91 -11.36 21.79
N ALA A 10 26.63 -11.04 21.58
CA ALA A 10 25.75 -10.54 22.64
C ALA A 10 25.41 -11.61 23.68
N LEU A 11 25.33 -12.89 23.28
CA LEU A 11 25.10 -14.01 24.19
C LEU A 11 26.34 -14.28 25.06
N GLU A 12 27.52 -14.28 24.46
CA GLU A 12 28.80 -14.50 25.15
C GLU A 12 29.09 -13.43 26.21
N SER A 13 28.62 -12.20 26.02
CA SER A 13 28.82 -11.13 27.00
C SER A 13 27.97 -11.27 28.26
N VAL A 14 26.86 -12.01 28.20
CA VAL A 14 25.90 -12.14 29.31
C VAL A 14 25.78 -13.55 29.86
N PHE A 15 26.25 -14.56 29.14
CA PHE A 15 26.17 -15.96 29.55
C PHE A 15 27.56 -16.54 29.84
N PRO A 16 28.05 -16.46 31.10
CA PRO A 16 29.36 -16.99 31.46
C PRO A 16 29.39 -18.52 31.35
N ARG A 17 30.53 -19.09 30.94
CA ARG A 17 30.72 -20.56 30.80
C ARG A 17 30.39 -21.34 32.07
N ILE A 18 30.56 -20.75 33.24
CA ILE A 18 30.25 -21.35 34.54
C ILE A 18 28.73 -21.53 34.74
N GLY A 19 27.91 -20.65 34.15
CA GLY A 19 26.44 -20.71 34.22
C GLY A 19 25.83 -21.87 33.44
N LEU A 20 26.56 -22.47 32.50
CA LEU A 20 26.05 -23.58 31.67
C LEU A 20 25.77 -24.84 32.49
N LYS A 21 26.63 -25.16 33.48
CA LYS A 21 26.44 -26.33 34.35
C LYS A 21 25.22 -26.16 35.26
N ALA A 22 24.94 -24.95 35.72
CA ALA A 22 23.74 -24.66 36.48
C ALA A 22 22.48 -24.76 35.60
N PHE A 23 22.54 -24.20 34.38
CA PHE A 23 21.45 -24.27 33.40
C PHE A 23 21.04 -25.71 33.07
N THR A 24 22.00 -26.63 32.90
CA THR A 24 21.67 -28.02 32.53
C THR A 24 20.92 -28.78 33.63
N LEU A 25 21.09 -28.39 34.89
CA LEU A 25 20.45 -29.00 36.07
C LEU A 25 19.01 -28.49 36.30
N LEU A 26 18.60 -27.43 35.61
CA LEU A 26 17.24 -26.89 35.72
C LEU A 26 16.17 -27.82 35.14
N SER A 27 14.95 -27.66 35.67
CA SER A 27 13.76 -28.29 35.09
C SER A 27 13.49 -27.77 33.67
N PRO A 28 12.70 -28.47 32.85
CA PRO A 28 12.34 -27.99 31.52
C PRO A 28 11.67 -26.60 31.54
N ASP A 29 10.80 -26.36 32.51
CA ASP A 29 10.08 -25.08 32.64
C ASP A 29 11.04 -23.94 33.01
N ASP A 30 11.93 -24.19 33.98
CA ASP A 30 12.95 -23.21 34.38
C ASP A 30 13.94 -22.92 33.24
N LYS A 31 14.30 -23.92 32.44
CA LYS A 31 15.11 -23.72 31.22
C LYS A 31 14.42 -22.81 30.23
N SER A 32 13.12 -23.03 29.99
CA SER A 32 12.34 -22.20 29.08
C SER A 32 12.28 -20.75 29.58
N ALA A 33 12.00 -20.56 30.87
CA ALA A 33 11.99 -19.24 31.50
C ALA A 33 13.35 -18.53 31.39
N GLN A 34 14.45 -19.24 31.69
CA GLN A 34 15.80 -18.67 31.61
C GLN A 34 16.23 -18.37 30.17
N LEU A 35 15.86 -19.21 29.20
CA LEU A 35 16.10 -18.94 27.78
C LEU A 35 15.31 -17.74 27.29
N HIS A 36 14.08 -17.55 27.77
CA HIS A 36 13.26 -16.40 27.44
C HIS A 36 13.91 -15.11 27.95
N GLU A 37 14.37 -15.12 29.20
CA GLU A 37 15.07 -13.96 29.78
C GLU A 37 16.38 -13.67 29.05
N LEU A 38 17.15 -14.71 28.72
CA LEU A 38 18.39 -14.57 27.97
C LEU A 38 18.14 -13.99 26.56
N ALA A 39 17.05 -14.40 25.91
CA ALA A 39 16.63 -13.82 24.63
C ALA A 39 16.27 -12.33 24.75
N ASN A 40 15.58 -11.93 25.81
CA ASN A 40 15.23 -10.52 26.07
C ASN A 40 16.48 -9.67 26.31
N ILE A 41 17.44 -10.17 27.09
CA ILE A 41 18.71 -9.49 27.34
C ILE A 41 19.51 -9.32 26.04
N VAL A 42 19.67 -10.39 25.27
CA VAL A 42 20.37 -10.37 23.98
C VAL A 42 19.68 -9.41 23.00
N LEU A 43 18.35 -9.40 22.95
CA LEU A 43 17.60 -8.46 22.14
C LEU A 43 17.85 -7.01 22.57
N GLY A 44 17.82 -6.73 23.88
CA GLY A 44 18.10 -5.41 24.44
C GLY A 44 19.49 -4.90 24.05
N ILE A 45 20.52 -5.74 24.14
CA ILE A 45 21.89 -5.41 23.72
C ILE A 45 21.93 -5.09 22.23
N ARG A 46 21.28 -5.89 21.39
CA ARG A 46 21.28 -5.66 19.94
C ARG A 46 20.51 -4.40 19.55
N LEU A 47 19.42 -4.09 20.25
CA LEU A 47 18.69 -2.83 20.09
C LEU A 47 19.54 -1.62 20.52
N PHE A 48 20.28 -1.74 21.61
CA PHE A 48 21.23 -0.71 22.04
C PHE A 48 22.37 -0.53 21.03
N ASN A 49 22.98 -1.62 20.56
CA ASN A 49 24.03 -1.56 19.54
C ASN A 49 23.51 -0.93 18.24
N ARG A 50 22.25 -1.20 17.89
CA ARG A 50 21.56 -0.52 16.78
C ARG A 50 21.44 0.98 17.01
N SER A 51 21.01 1.42 18.20
CA SER A 51 20.79 2.84 18.48
C SER A 51 22.08 3.67 18.44
N ILE A 52 23.23 3.07 18.75
CA ILE A 52 24.56 3.71 18.64
C ILE A 52 25.26 3.44 17.30
N GLY A 53 24.59 2.79 16.34
CA GLY A 53 25.13 2.51 14.99
C GLY A 53 26.21 1.43 14.93
N LYS A 54 26.36 0.60 15.96
CA LYS A 54 27.37 -0.47 16.05
C LYS A 54 26.81 -1.88 15.87
N GLY A 55 25.51 -2.02 15.61
CA GLY A 55 24.84 -3.32 15.48
C GLY A 55 23.40 -3.19 14.99
N GLY A 56 22.56 -4.16 15.36
CA GLY A 56 21.19 -4.31 14.90
C GLY A 56 21.07 -5.00 13.55
N ILE A 57 22.07 -5.80 13.15
CA ILE A 57 22.08 -6.42 11.82
C ILE A 57 20.92 -7.41 11.72
N GLY A 58 20.04 -7.20 10.75
CA GLY A 58 18.85 -8.04 10.56
C GLY A 58 17.68 -7.73 11.50
N ILE A 59 17.77 -6.69 12.34
CA ILE A 59 16.60 -6.16 13.03
C ILE A 59 15.84 -5.27 12.05
N VAL A 60 14.60 -5.66 11.73
CA VAL A 60 13.75 -4.89 10.82
C VAL A 60 13.44 -3.53 11.41
N ASP A 61 13.51 -2.49 10.58
CA ASP A 61 13.02 -1.16 10.91
C ASP A 61 11.52 -1.10 10.64
N PHE A 62 10.72 -1.58 11.60
CA PHE A 62 9.26 -1.54 11.50
C PHE A 62 8.72 -0.13 11.24
N PRO A 63 9.21 0.94 11.92
CA PRO A 63 8.81 2.31 11.58
C PRO A 63 9.10 2.69 10.13
N ALA A 64 10.27 2.38 9.59
CA ALA A 64 10.59 2.67 8.19
C ALA A 64 9.74 1.86 7.21
N LEU A 65 9.54 0.57 7.50
CA LEU A 65 8.67 -0.30 6.71
C LEU A 65 7.22 0.23 6.70
N ALA A 66 6.70 0.60 7.87
CA ALA A 66 5.37 1.16 8.01
C ALA A 66 5.23 2.46 7.20
N ARG A 67 6.21 3.38 7.30
CA ARG A 67 6.23 4.60 6.49
C ARG A 67 6.23 4.31 4.99
N ALA A 68 7.01 3.33 4.54
CA ALA A 68 7.05 2.93 3.14
C ALA A 68 5.68 2.41 2.65
N ARG A 69 5.03 1.55 3.46
CA ARG A 69 3.69 1.02 3.15
C ARG A 69 2.61 2.07 3.15
N ILE A 70 2.63 2.99 4.11
CA ILE A 70 1.69 4.12 4.16
C ILE A 70 1.86 5.00 2.92
N LYS A 71 3.10 5.28 2.51
CA LYS A 71 3.37 6.05 1.30
C LYS A 71 2.82 5.37 0.05
N GLU A 72 3.08 4.07 -0.12
CA GLU A 72 2.57 3.25 -1.22
C GLU A 72 1.04 3.30 -1.27
N PHE A 73 0.38 3.11 -0.12
CA PHE A 73 -1.08 3.17 -0.01
C PHE A 73 -1.66 4.55 -0.37
N LEU A 74 -1.04 5.63 0.10
CA LEU A 74 -1.47 7.00 -0.24
C LEU A 74 -1.35 7.28 -1.73
N GLN A 75 -0.27 6.82 -2.37
CA GLN A 75 -0.09 6.97 -3.82
C GLN A 75 -1.18 6.24 -4.59
N LEU A 76 -1.43 4.97 -4.25
CA LEU A 76 -2.48 4.18 -4.90
C LEU A 76 -3.85 4.86 -4.76
N THR A 77 -4.19 5.29 -3.54
CA THR A 77 -5.47 5.96 -3.27
C THR A 77 -5.59 7.27 -4.06
N GLY A 78 -4.51 8.04 -4.16
CA GLY A 78 -4.49 9.28 -4.96
C GLY A 78 -4.73 9.04 -6.44
N THR A 79 -4.07 8.03 -7.02
CA THR A 79 -4.28 7.64 -8.42
C THR A 79 -5.70 7.17 -8.69
N GLU A 80 -6.28 6.36 -7.80
CA GLU A 80 -7.67 5.94 -7.94
C GLU A 80 -8.65 7.13 -7.86
N LEU A 81 -8.37 8.10 -7.00
CA LEU A 81 -9.19 9.32 -6.90
C LEU A 81 -9.11 10.16 -8.18
N GLU A 82 -7.92 10.34 -8.75
CA GLU A 82 -7.73 11.05 -10.02
C GLU A 82 -8.45 10.35 -11.18
N ASN A 83 -8.39 9.03 -11.24
CA ASN A 83 -9.11 8.23 -12.23
C ASN A 83 -10.62 8.43 -12.13
N ILE A 84 -11.17 8.36 -10.91
CA ILE A 84 -12.59 8.57 -10.66
C ILE A 84 -13.00 10.00 -11.02
N SER A 85 -12.22 11.01 -10.62
CA SER A 85 -12.48 12.41 -10.97
C SER A 85 -12.55 12.60 -12.49
N THR A 86 -11.57 12.05 -13.20
CA THR A 86 -11.52 12.13 -14.67
C THR A 86 -12.74 11.48 -15.31
N LEU A 87 -13.19 10.32 -14.80
CA LEU A 87 -14.40 9.67 -15.27
C LEU A 87 -15.64 10.51 -14.99
N CYS A 88 -15.78 11.08 -13.79
CA CYS A 88 -16.88 11.97 -13.44
C CYS A 88 -16.93 13.20 -14.37
N ASP A 89 -15.79 13.78 -14.71
CA ASP A 89 -15.70 14.92 -15.64
C ASP A 89 -16.16 14.52 -17.04
N GLN A 90 -15.68 13.39 -17.56
CA GLN A 90 -16.08 12.85 -18.87
C GLN A 90 -17.58 12.57 -18.94
N TYR A 91 -18.15 11.94 -17.91
CA TYR A 91 -19.60 11.71 -17.86
C TYR A 91 -20.39 13.01 -17.78
N SER A 92 -19.91 13.99 -17.01
CA SER A 92 -20.55 15.30 -16.86
C SER A 92 -20.54 16.08 -18.18
N GLU A 93 -19.46 15.97 -18.97
CA GLU A 93 -19.37 16.56 -20.30
C GLU A 93 -20.39 15.93 -21.27
N VAL A 94 -20.47 14.60 -21.31
CA VAL A 94 -21.44 13.89 -22.17
C VAL A 94 -22.88 14.28 -21.82
N LEU A 95 -23.21 14.34 -20.53
CA LEU A 95 -24.53 14.76 -20.06
C LEU A 95 -24.81 16.21 -20.45
N SER A 96 -23.87 17.12 -20.21
CA SER A 96 -24.01 18.54 -20.54
C SER A 96 -24.18 18.77 -22.05
N ASN A 97 -23.41 18.07 -22.89
CA ASN A 97 -23.52 18.15 -24.34
C ASN A 97 -24.89 17.63 -24.86
N ARG A 98 -25.47 16.62 -24.20
CA ARG A 98 -26.81 16.11 -24.55
C ARG A 98 -27.95 17.03 -24.11
N HIS A 99 -27.74 17.82 -23.06
CA HIS A 99 -28.72 18.83 -22.60
C HIS A 99 -28.57 20.20 -23.28
N SER A 100 -27.43 20.47 -23.93
CA SER A 100 -27.14 21.74 -24.63
C SER A 100 -27.80 21.83 -26.02
N VAL A 101 -28.19 20.72 -26.66
CA VAL A 101 -28.99 20.79 -27.89
C VAL A 101 -30.40 21.27 -27.53
N PRO A 102 -30.83 22.46 -27.97
CA PRO A 102 -32.18 22.92 -27.70
C PRO A 102 -33.15 21.91 -28.29
N ARG A 103 -34.15 21.47 -27.53
CA ARG A 103 -35.18 20.54 -28.00
C ARG A 103 -35.82 21.00 -29.32
N ALA A 104 -35.84 22.32 -29.57
CA ALA A 104 -36.25 22.93 -30.83
C ALA A 104 -35.38 22.53 -32.03
N ALA A 105 -34.05 22.44 -31.89
CA ALA A 105 -33.13 22.06 -32.96
C ALA A 105 -33.24 20.56 -33.31
N LEU A 106 -33.50 19.71 -32.31
CA LEU A 106 -33.73 18.28 -32.52
C LEU A 106 -35.05 18.02 -33.25
N VAL A 107 -36.09 18.79 -32.92
CA VAL A 107 -37.40 18.73 -33.60
C VAL A 107 -37.32 19.29 -35.03
N ALA A 108 -36.52 20.34 -35.27
CA ALA A 108 -36.32 20.89 -36.60
C ALA A 108 -35.53 19.95 -37.54
N ALA A 109 -34.55 19.21 -37.01
CA ALA A 109 -33.77 18.24 -37.79
C ALA A 109 -34.51 16.92 -38.07
N MET A 110 -35.62 16.67 -37.37
CA MET A 110 -36.48 15.48 -37.57
C MET A 110 -37.73 15.77 -38.42
N ALA A 111 -37.90 16.99 -38.92
CA ALA A 111 -38.98 17.31 -39.86
C ALA A 111 -38.67 16.70 -41.24
N PRO A 112 -39.56 15.86 -41.82
CA PRO A 112 -39.37 15.37 -43.17
C PRO A 112 -39.44 16.54 -44.16
N ASP A 113 -38.52 16.54 -45.11
CA ASP A 113 -38.34 17.57 -46.13
C ASP A 113 -39.56 17.59 -47.09
N GLU A 114 -40.58 18.35 -46.72
CA GLU A 114 -41.89 18.41 -47.42
C GLU A 114 -41.79 19.04 -48.82
N GLN A 115 -40.62 19.61 -49.18
CA GLN A 115 -40.38 20.23 -50.49
C GLN A 115 -39.80 19.28 -51.54
N ALA A 116 -39.33 18.09 -51.16
CA ALA A 116 -38.86 17.09 -52.14
C ALA A 116 -40.03 16.36 -52.84
N ALA A 117 -41.25 16.41 -52.29
CA ALA A 117 -42.42 15.71 -52.83
C ALA A 117 -43.15 16.48 -53.95
N ASP A 118 -43.06 17.82 -53.99
CA ASP A 118 -43.81 18.63 -54.95
C ASP A 118 -43.09 18.80 -56.30
N ALA A 119 -41.75 18.78 -56.31
CA ALA A 119 -40.97 18.84 -57.55
C ALA A 119 -41.11 17.57 -58.43
N ALA A 120 -41.52 16.44 -57.86
CA ALA A 120 -41.71 15.18 -58.60
C ALA A 120 -43.06 15.10 -59.32
N LYS A 121 -44.04 15.97 -59.01
CA LYS A 121 -45.39 15.94 -59.58
C LYS A 121 -45.55 16.82 -60.82
N THR A 122 -44.74 17.87 -60.97
CA THR A 122 -44.81 18.82 -62.09
C THR A 122 -44.00 18.44 -63.32
N ALA A 123 -43.18 17.37 -63.26
CA ALA A 123 -42.40 16.87 -64.40
C ALA A 123 -43.08 15.70 -65.15
N ARG A 124 -44.30 15.31 -64.75
CA ARG A 124 -45.12 14.29 -65.42
C ARG A 124 -46.50 14.86 -65.79
N LEU A 125 -46.52 15.85 -66.68
CA LEU A 125 -47.67 16.23 -67.50
C LEU A 125 -47.14 16.70 -68.85
#